data_AF-A0A8S2ZSK0-F1
#
_entry.id   AF-A0A8S2ZSK0-F1
#
_cell.length_a   1.000
_cell.length_b   1.000
_cell.length_c   1.000
_cell.angle_alpha   90.00
_cell.angle_beta   90.00
_cell.angle_gamma   90.00
#
_symmetry.space_group_name_H-M   'P 1'
#
loop_
_entity.id
_entity.type
_entity.pdbx_description
1 polymer ?
#
loop_
_entity_poly.entity_id
_entity_poly.type
_entity_poly.pdbx_seq_one_letter_code
_entity_poly.pdbx_strand_id
1 'polypeptide(L)' 'MMNEIWLKEIKKLSIPCNPNFNFANFLSVPTQVRDWNIQGLPSDTFSTENGVIVTRGNRWPL' A
#
# COMPACT_ATOMS: atom_id res chain seq x y z
N MET A 1 -2.36 -10.20 -5.12
CA MET A 1 -3.46 -9.50 -5.83
C MET A 1 -3.01 -8.27 -6.66
N MET A 2 -2.55 -7.15 -6.07
CA MET A 2 -2.19 -5.95 -6.84
C MET A 2 -1.00 -6.17 -7.79
N ASN A 3 0.07 -6.79 -7.29
CA ASN A 3 1.28 -7.06 -8.08
C ASN A 3 1.08 -8.14 -9.16
N GLU A 4 0.08 -9.00 -9.01
CA GLU A 4 -0.10 -10.16 -9.89
C GLU A 4 -1.11 -9.91 -11.00
N ILE A 5 -2.09 -9.03 -10.78
CA ILE A 5 -3.15 -8.71 -11.73
C ILE A 5 -2.83 -7.36 -12.40
N TRP A 6 -2.75 -6.30 -11.60
CA TRP A 6 -2.66 -4.94 -12.12
C TRP A 6 -1.29 -4.59 -12.70
N LEU A 7 -0.18 -4.98 -12.05
CA LEU A 7 1.15 -4.74 -12.63
C LEU A 7 1.36 -5.50 -13.95
N LYS A 8 0.72 -6.67 -14.12
CA LYS A 8 0.78 -7.40 -15.40
C LYS A 8 0.05 -6.66 -16.50
N GLU A 9 -1.16 -6.15 -16.23
CA GLU A 9 -1.94 -5.39 -17.20
C GLU A 9 -1.28 -4.05 -17.54
N ILE A 10 -0.73 -3.33 -16.57
CA ILE A 10 0.01 -2.08 -16.80
C ILE A 10 1.22 -2.31 -17.71
N LYS A 11 1.98 -3.39 -17.47
CA LYS A 11 3.10 -3.80 -18.34
C LYS A 11 2.63 -4.16 -19.74
N LYS A 12 1.53 -4.91 -19.86
CA LYS A 12 0.93 -5.30 -21.15
C LYS A 12 0.45 -4.11 -21.97
N LEU A 13 -0.06 -3.08 -21.31
CA LEU A 13 -0.51 -1.84 -21.93
C LEU A 13 0.63 -0.83 -22.18
N SER A 14 1.88 -1.20 -21.90
CA SER A 14 3.07 -0.35 -22.04
C SER A 14 2.93 1.01 -21.32
N ILE A 15 2.20 1.02 -20.20
CA ILE A 15 2.02 2.23 -19.39
C ILE A 15 3.30 2.44 -18.58
N PRO A 16 3.94 3.62 -18.66
CA PRO A 16 5.12 3.93 -17.86
C PRO A 16 4.80 3.83 -16.37
N CYS A 17 5.44 2.87 -15.69
CA CYS A 17 5.30 2.69 -14.25
C CYS A 17 6.68 2.53 -13.61
N ASN A 18 6.80 2.90 -12.34
CA ASN A 18 8.03 2.65 -11.59
C ASN A 18 8.22 1.13 -11.42
N PRO A 19 9.34 0.53 -11.88
CA PRO A 19 9.58 -0.91 -11.77
C PRO A 19 9.68 -1.39 -10.31
N ASN A 20 10.02 -0.49 -9.39
CA ASN A 20 10.11 -0.75 -7.94
C ASN A 20 8.91 -0.17 -7.19
N PHE A 21 7.75 -0.08 -7.83
CA PHE A 21 6.52 0.39 -7.18
C PHE A 21 6.17 -0.50 -5.98
N ASN A 22 6.06 0.11 -4.82
CA ASN A 22 5.56 -0.52 -3.60
C ASN A 22 4.38 0.32 -3.10
N PHE A 23 3.19 -0.28 -3.06
CA PHE A 23 1.94 0.39 -2.72
C PHE A 23 1.97 1.00 -1.32
N ALA A 24 2.40 0.23 -0.32
CA ALA A 24 2.53 0.69 1.05
C ALA A 24 3.47 1.89 1.14
N ASN A 25 4.67 1.81 0.56
CA ASN A 25 5.65 2.92 0.61
C ASN A 25 5.21 4.14 -0.20
N PHE A 26 4.46 3.94 -1.29
CA PHE A 26 3.99 5.05 -2.13
C PHE A 26 2.88 5.85 -1.46
N LEU A 27 2.02 5.20 -0.68
CA LEU A 27 0.85 5.84 -0.06
C LEU A 27 0.99 6.04 1.46
N SER A 28 1.97 5.44 2.11
CA SER A 28 2.26 5.69 3.52
C SER A 28 3.29 6.80 3.68
N VAL A 29 3.25 7.47 4.84
CA VAL A 29 4.32 8.36 5.29
C VAL A 29 5.06 7.63 6.42
N PRO A 30 6.41 7.56 6.42
CA PRO A 30 7.15 6.81 7.44
C PRO A 30 6.82 7.19 8.89
N THR A 31 6.51 8.46 9.14
CA THR A 31 6.06 8.95 10.46
C THR A 31 4.73 8.33 10.87
N GLN A 32 3.77 8.28 9.94
CA GLN A 32 2.45 7.70 10.18
C GLN A 32 2.53 6.18 10.43
N VAL A 33 3.36 5.45 9.68
CA VAL A 33 3.59 4.02 9.93
C VAL A 33 4.21 3.80 11.30
N ARG A 34 5.16 4.66 11.70
CA ARG A 34 5.76 4.59 13.04
C ARG A 34 4.72 4.79 14.14
N ASP A 35 3.82 5.76 13.97
CA ASP A 35 2.74 6.00 14.93
C ASP A 35 1.81 4.79 15.04
N TRP A 36 1.46 4.15 13.92
CA TRP A 36 0.66 2.92 13.95
C TRP A 36 1.38 1.78 14.66
N ASN A 37 2.68 1.60 14.43
CA ASN A 37 3.48 0.58 15.10
C ASN A 37 3.53 0.81 16.63
N ILE A 38 3.63 2.07 17.07
CA ILE A 38 3.54 2.45 18.50
C ILE A 38 2.16 2.10 19.07
N GLN A 39 1.09 2.24 18.26
CA GLN A 39 -0.28 1.87 18.61
C GLN A 39 -0.57 0.37 18.51
N GLY A 40 0.43 -0.46 18.16
CA GLY A 40 0.31 -1.92 18.12
C GLY A 40 -0.05 -2.50 16.75
N LEU A 41 -0.03 -1.71 15.68
CA LEU A 41 -0.08 -2.26 14.32
C LEU A 41 1.18 -3.11 14.07
N PRO A 42 1.05 -4.36 13.58
CA PRO A 42 2.21 -5.14 13.19
C PRO A 42 2.99 -4.46 12.06
N SER A 43 4.32 -4.50 12.12
CA SER A 43 5.20 -3.82 11.16
C SER A 43 5.38 -4.58 9.83
N ASP A 44 4.54 -5.56 9.54
CA ASP A 44 4.59 -6.29 8.28
C ASP A 44 3.95 -5.48 7.15
N THR A 45 4.32 -5.81 5.92
CA THR A 45 3.86 -5.09 4.73
C THR A 45 2.34 -5.14 4.58
N PHE A 46 1.71 -6.27 4.89
CA PHE A 46 0.26 -6.44 4.74
C PHE A 46 -0.52 -5.60 5.75
N SER A 47 -0.09 -5.59 7.01
CA SER A 47 -0.65 -4.72 8.04
C SER A 47 -0.47 -3.24 7.71
N THR A 48 0.68 -2.86 7.15
CA THR A 48 0.91 -1.48 6.68
C THR A 48 -0.01 -1.11 5.51
N GLU A 49 -0.22 -2.02 4.55
CA GLU A 49 -1.17 -1.82 3.45
C GLU A 49 -2.59 -1.60 3.98
N ASN A 50 -3.03 -2.40 4.97
CA ASN A 50 -4.33 -2.23 5.61
C ASN A 50 -4.43 -0.88 6.34
N GLY A 51 -3.39 -0.48 7.07
CA GLY A 51 -3.33 0.83 7.74
C GLY A 51 -3.50 1.99 6.74
N VAL A 52 -2.83 1.91 5.59
CA VAL A 52 -2.99 2.87 4.49
C VAL A 52 -4.41 2.87 3.93
N ILE A 53 -5.01 1.70 3.72
CA ILE A 53 -6.37 1.58 3.18
C ILE A 53 -7.41 2.15 4.16
N VAL A 54 -7.28 1.89 5.46
CA VAL A 54 -8.18 2.43 6.50
C VAL A 54 -8.09 3.95 6.56
N THR A 55 -6.89 4.50 6.43
CA THR A 55 -6.66 5.94 6.61
C THR A 55 -6.88 6.79 5.35
N ARG A 56 -6.71 6.20 4.15
CA ARG A 56 -6.94 6.89 2.87
C ARG A 56 -8.22 6.45 2.16
N GLY A 57 -8.86 5.39 2.62
CA GLY A 57 -10.12 4.92 2.10
C GLY A 57 -11.25 5.90 2.43
N ASN A 58 -12.05 6.26 1.43
CA ASN A 58 -13.24 7.11 1.64
C ASN A 58 -14.36 6.39 2.41
N ARG A 59 -14.23 5.09 2.65
CA ARG A 59 -15.19 4.25 3.37
C ARG A 59 -14.44 3.42 4.39
N TRP A 60 -15.07 3.20 5.54
CA TRP A 60 -14.56 2.29 6.56
C TRP A 60 -14.50 0.87 5.99
N PRO A 61 -13.33 0.20 6.03
CA PRO A 61 -13.24 -1.20 5.62
C PRO A 61 -13.97 -2.07 6.65
N LEU A 62 -14.80 -2.98 6.14
CA LEU A 62 -15.53 -3.99 6.92
C LEU A 62 -14.63 -5.20 7.21
#